data_AF-A0A5N5CY33-F1
#
_entry.id   AF-A0A5N5CY33-F1
#
_cell.length_a   1.000
_cell.length_b   1.000
_cell.length_c   1.000
_cell.angle_alpha   90.00
_cell.angle_beta   90.00
_cell.angle_gamma   90.00
#
_symmetry.space_group_name_H-M   'P 1'
#
loop_
_entity.id
_entity.type
_entity.pdbx_description
1 polymer ?
#
loop_
_entity_poly.entity_id
_entity_poly.type
_entity_poly.pdbx_seq_one_letter_code
_entity_poly.pdbx_strand_id
1 'polypeptide(L)'
;MPNLDVSELNVVISILGAFIMLYGVISYKIKNVWYLGEALPAVVVGIVLGPIASKFIDSTRWGSAEPGQQNAITLGVCRLVIGVQLVIAGFQLPAKYQLMRWKEMAICLLPVMTIMWLCTTACVLATIPKLTLLAALVIGSCVTCTDPILSQAIAKGPFADKYVARNLREIISSEAGANDGFGFPFLMLATYLIRHADIPGAGVTHVGAEESGSHGVGRLGGGVGKALEQWVVETWLYIVLMSAVYGVVVGYGSCKALKFALRKKWIDNESYLLFPAAIGLFTVGTCGALGTDDLLACFFAGNALNWDGGYLEETEARHDEVNSSIDVLLNFGGFMYIGAVLPWGEFHQPDVTGITYGRLFGLGFLVMVFRRIPAILMAYRFMPNVCKNVKEALFMGYFGPIGIGAVFYLEHTRHLFPELDAADTEEANLLRALGP
;
A
#
# COMPACT_ATOMS: atom_id res chain seq x y z
N MET A 1 -24.02 -17.20 37.99
CA MET A 1 -22.78 -16.48 38.37
C MET A 1 -22.26 -15.80 37.12
N PRO A 2 -21.82 -14.53 37.15
CA PRO A 2 -21.16 -13.95 35.99
C PRO A 2 -19.86 -14.73 35.74
N ASN A 3 -19.76 -15.38 34.58
CA ASN A 3 -18.55 -16.08 34.15
C ASN A 3 -17.66 -15.07 33.42
N LEU A 4 -16.37 -15.04 33.77
CA LEU A 4 -15.38 -14.26 33.04
C LEU A 4 -15.16 -14.91 31.67
N ASP A 5 -15.70 -14.30 30.62
CA ASP A 5 -15.52 -14.76 29.24
C ASP A 5 -14.29 -14.10 28.59
N VAL A 6 -13.17 -14.81 28.63
CA VAL A 6 -11.89 -14.41 28.03
C VAL A 6 -11.80 -14.92 26.59
N SER A 7 -12.81 -14.60 25.77
CA SER A 7 -12.77 -14.89 24.33
C SER A 7 -11.71 -14.03 23.63
N GLU A 8 -11.15 -14.53 22.52
CA GLU A 8 -10.14 -13.81 21.74
C GLU A 8 -10.66 -12.43 21.29
N LEU A 9 -11.92 -12.37 20.83
CA LEU A 9 -12.57 -11.12 20.46
C LEU A 9 -12.60 -10.12 21.62
N ASN A 10 -13.01 -10.57 22.83
CA ASN A 10 -13.08 -9.71 24.00
C ASN A 10 -11.70 -9.19 24.38
N VAL A 11 -10.66 -10.03 24.32
CA VAL A 11 -9.27 -9.66 24.62
C VAL A 11 -8.77 -8.62 23.60
N VAL A 12 -8.95 -8.88 22.31
CA VAL A 12 -8.48 -8.01 21.22
C VAL A 12 -9.13 -6.64 21.27
N ILE A 13 -10.46 -6.59 21.37
CA ILE A 13 -11.20 -5.32 21.45
C ILE A 13 -10.84 -4.56 22.73
N SER A 14 -10.68 -5.27 23.86
CA SER A 14 -10.29 -4.63 25.12
C SER A 14 -8.90 -4.01 25.03
N ILE A 15 -7.93 -4.70 24.41
CA ILE A 15 -6.57 -4.19 24.26
C ILE A 15 -6.52 -3.03 23.26
N LEU A 16 -7.18 -3.16 22.10
CA LEU A 16 -7.27 -2.09 21.12
C LEU A 16 -7.93 -0.85 21.73
N GLY A 17 -9.04 -1.03 22.44
CA GLY A 17 -9.74 0.04 23.16
C GLY A 17 -8.86 0.69 24.23
N ALA A 18 -8.17 -0.11 25.05
CA ALA A 18 -7.24 0.40 26.07
C ALA A 18 -6.09 1.19 25.44
N PHE A 19 -5.52 0.72 24.33
CA PHE A 19 -4.47 1.43 23.59
C PHE A 19 -4.98 2.78 23.07
N ILE A 20 -6.14 2.80 22.41
CA ILE A 20 -6.73 4.04 21.88
C ILE A 20 -7.00 5.04 23.01
N MET A 21 -7.55 4.58 24.13
CA MET A 21 -7.79 5.41 25.31
C MET A 21 -6.48 6.00 25.87
N LEU A 22 -5.47 5.15 26.10
CA LEU A 22 -4.18 5.58 26.65
C LEU A 22 -3.45 6.54 25.69
N TYR A 23 -3.40 6.19 24.41
CA TYR A 23 -2.83 7.04 23.36
C TYR A 23 -3.55 8.40 23.32
N GLY A 24 -4.88 8.39 23.35
CA GLY A 24 -5.70 9.60 23.33
C GLY A 24 -5.33 10.59 24.43
N VAL A 25 -5.13 10.10 25.66
CA VAL A 25 -4.75 10.93 26.83
C VAL A 25 -3.41 11.65 26.64
N ILE A 26 -2.44 11.02 25.95
CA ILE A 26 -1.09 11.58 25.74
C ILE A 26 -0.86 12.10 24.30
N SER A 27 -1.88 12.02 23.45
CA SER A 27 -1.80 12.29 22.01
C SER A 27 -1.20 13.65 21.68
N TYR A 28 -1.52 14.68 22.47
CA TYR A 28 -0.96 16.02 22.30
C TYR A 28 0.57 16.03 22.40
N LYS A 29 1.15 15.34 23.40
CA LYS A 29 2.61 15.26 23.54
C LYS A 29 3.24 14.49 22.39
N ILE A 30 2.62 13.37 21.99
CA ILE A 30 3.12 12.54 20.89
C ILE A 30 3.15 13.34 19.58
N LYS A 31 2.03 13.96 19.19
CA LYS A 31 1.88 14.63 17.90
C LYS A 31 2.50 16.03 17.86
N ASN A 32 2.29 16.86 18.88
CA ASN A 32 2.66 18.28 18.84
C ASN A 32 4.01 18.60 19.50
N VAL A 33 4.51 17.75 20.40
CA VAL A 33 5.77 18.00 21.10
C VAL A 33 6.88 17.09 20.57
N TRP A 34 6.62 15.79 20.47
CA TRP A 34 7.58 14.81 19.98
C TRP A 34 7.56 14.63 18.46
N TYR A 35 6.52 15.13 17.78
CA TYR A 35 6.34 14.99 16.34
C TYR A 35 6.43 13.54 15.85
N LEU A 36 5.93 12.60 16.67
CA LEU A 36 5.96 11.17 16.39
C LEU A 36 4.66 10.76 15.71
N GLY A 37 4.78 10.05 14.59
CA GLY A 37 3.64 9.46 13.87
C GLY A 37 2.93 8.37 14.70
N GLU A 38 1.69 8.11 14.34
CA GLU A 38 0.76 7.20 15.03
C GLU A 38 1.12 5.73 14.80
N ALA A 39 1.70 5.44 13.64
CA ALA A 39 2.05 4.11 13.19
C ALA A 39 3.09 3.42 14.08
N LEU A 40 4.16 4.12 14.48
CA LEU A 40 5.26 3.49 15.24
C LEU A 40 4.80 2.98 16.62
N PRO A 41 4.10 3.78 17.45
CA PRO A 41 3.49 3.27 18.67
C PRO A 41 2.52 2.10 18.43
N ALA A 42 1.71 2.16 17.38
CA ALA A 42 0.75 1.10 17.05
C ALA A 42 1.46 -0.22 16.69
N VAL A 43 2.52 -0.17 15.85
CA VAL A 43 3.34 -1.34 15.50
C VAL A 43 4.00 -1.92 16.75
N VAL A 44 4.62 -1.09 17.59
CA VAL A 44 5.28 -1.56 18.83
C VAL A 44 4.30 -2.29 19.74
N VAL A 45 3.11 -1.74 19.91
CA VAL A 45 2.05 -2.39 20.69
C VAL A 45 1.60 -3.70 20.04
N GLY A 46 1.44 -3.73 18.71
CA GLY A 46 1.17 -4.96 17.96
C GLY A 46 2.24 -6.04 18.17
N ILE A 47 3.52 -5.67 18.12
CA ILE A 47 4.65 -6.58 18.36
C ILE A 47 4.62 -7.14 19.78
N VAL A 48 4.40 -6.26 20.77
CA VAL A 48 4.30 -6.66 22.18
C VAL A 48 3.13 -7.62 22.36
N LEU A 49 1.96 -7.37 21.76
CA LEU A 49 0.75 -8.14 22.03
C LEU A 49 0.57 -9.40 21.16
N GLY A 50 1.24 -9.46 20.01
CA GLY A 50 1.21 -10.60 19.11
C GLY A 50 2.30 -11.62 19.45
N PRO A 51 3.44 -11.62 18.75
CA PRO A 51 4.40 -12.72 18.80
C PRO A 51 5.32 -12.70 20.03
N ILE A 52 5.58 -11.54 20.65
CA ILE A 52 6.60 -11.39 21.70
C ILE A 52 6.01 -11.51 23.12
N ALA A 53 4.77 -11.03 23.38
CA ALA A 53 4.09 -11.25 24.66
C ALA A 53 2.78 -12.03 24.48
N SER A 54 2.70 -13.15 25.20
CA SER A 54 1.48 -13.91 25.53
C SER A 54 0.64 -14.53 24.40
N LYS A 55 0.88 -14.24 23.11
CA LYS A 55 0.04 -14.71 21.99
C LYS A 55 -1.45 -14.37 22.18
N PHE A 56 -1.76 -13.20 22.74
CA PHE A 56 -3.15 -12.77 22.92
C PHE A 56 -3.83 -12.43 21.58
N ILE A 57 -3.03 -12.05 20.58
CA ILE A 57 -3.43 -11.79 19.20
C ILE A 57 -2.72 -12.85 18.34
N ASP A 58 -3.31 -14.03 18.21
CA ASP A 58 -2.81 -15.08 17.31
C ASP A 58 -3.62 -15.05 16.02
N SER A 59 -3.07 -14.41 14.99
CA SER A 59 -3.69 -14.30 13.66
C SER A 59 -3.99 -15.65 13.01
N THR A 60 -3.31 -16.72 13.43
CA THR A 60 -3.58 -18.09 12.96
C THR A 60 -4.87 -18.67 13.55
N ARG A 61 -5.34 -18.17 14.70
CA ARG A 61 -6.56 -18.65 15.39
C ARG A 61 -7.82 -17.90 14.99
N TRP A 62 -7.66 -16.68 14.46
CA TRP A 62 -8.77 -15.83 14.03
C TRP A 62 -9.53 -16.42 12.84
N GLY A 63 -8.86 -17.23 12.00
CA GLY A 63 -9.45 -18.08 10.97
C GLY A 63 -9.79 -19.47 11.52
N SER A 64 -10.66 -19.56 12.52
CA SER A 64 -10.95 -20.82 13.24
C SER A 64 -11.64 -21.92 12.41
N ALA A 65 -11.90 -21.70 11.12
CA ALA A 65 -12.50 -22.71 10.24
C ALA A 65 -11.47 -23.49 9.41
N GLU A 66 -10.30 -22.93 9.07
CA GLU A 66 -9.35 -23.58 8.15
C GLU A 66 -7.91 -23.03 8.28
N PRO A 67 -6.88 -23.90 8.48
CA PRO A 67 -5.47 -23.48 8.43
C PRO A 67 -5.11 -22.82 7.10
N GLY A 68 -4.42 -21.68 7.13
CA GLY A 68 -3.91 -20.99 5.93
C GLY A 68 -4.67 -19.71 5.50
N GLN A 69 -5.78 -19.36 6.15
CA GLN A 69 -6.57 -18.16 5.78
C GLN A 69 -5.95 -16.82 6.21
N GLN A 70 -4.87 -16.83 7.00
CA GLN A 70 -4.24 -15.61 7.52
C GLN A 70 -3.86 -14.62 6.42
N ASN A 71 -3.25 -15.09 5.33
CA ASN A 71 -2.80 -14.23 4.23
C ASN A 71 -3.97 -13.51 3.54
N ALA A 72 -5.08 -14.22 3.33
CA ALA A 72 -6.28 -13.64 2.74
C ALA A 72 -6.93 -12.60 3.66
N ILE A 73 -6.92 -12.83 4.98
CA ILE A 73 -7.39 -11.87 5.98
C ILE A 73 -6.48 -10.64 6.00
N THR A 74 -5.16 -10.82 6.06
CA THR A 74 -4.17 -9.73 5.99
C THR A 74 -4.40 -8.88 4.75
N LEU A 75 -4.52 -9.51 3.58
CA LEU A 75 -4.77 -8.83 2.32
C LEU A 75 -6.08 -8.04 2.37
N GLY A 76 -7.17 -8.63 2.87
CA GLY A 76 -8.46 -7.95 3.02
C GLY A 76 -8.41 -6.73 3.95
N VAL A 77 -7.73 -6.84 5.09
CA VAL A 77 -7.54 -5.74 6.05
C VAL A 77 -6.71 -4.62 5.42
N CYS A 78 -5.59 -4.95 4.76
CA CYS A 78 -4.75 -3.97 4.07
C CYS A 78 -5.53 -3.24 2.97
N ARG A 79 -6.30 -3.97 2.15
CA ARG A 79 -7.15 -3.40 1.09
C ARG A 79 -8.15 -2.38 1.65
N LEU A 80 -8.80 -2.71 2.77
CA LEU A 80 -9.76 -1.84 3.43
C LEU A 80 -9.11 -0.55 3.95
N VAL A 81 -8.01 -0.69 4.71
CA VAL A 81 -7.30 0.42 5.34
C VAL A 81 -6.77 1.37 4.26
N ILE A 82 -5.99 0.84 3.31
CA ILE A 82 -5.38 1.64 2.25
C ILE A 82 -6.48 2.24 1.35
N GLY A 83 -7.48 1.46 0.94
CA GLY A 83 -8.53 1.93 0.03
C GLY A 83 -9.31 3.14 0.55
N VAL A 84 -9.74 3.12 1.81
CA VAL A 84 -10.42 4.27 2.43
C VAL A 84 -9.47 5.48 2.51
N GLN A 85 -8.22 5.26 2.90
CA GLN A 85 -7.25 6.33 3.05
C GLN A 85 -6.83 6.96 1.73
N LEU A 86 -6.80 6.19 0.65
CA LEU A 86 -6.53 6.69 -0.69
C LEU A 86 -7.65 7.57 -1.21
N VAL A 87 -8.91 7.27 -0.89
CA VAL A 87 -10.03 8.18 -1.17
C VAL A 87 -9.85 9.49 -0.39
N ILE A 88 -9.51 9.40 0.91
CA ILE A 88 -9.28 10.57 1.77
C ILE A 88 -8.14 11.43 1.22
N ALA A 89 -6.99 10.83 0.92
CA ALA A 89 -5.85 11.51 0.32
C ALA A 89 -6.21 12.18 -1.01
N GLY A 90 -7.03 11.51 -1.83
CA GLY A 90 -7.46 12.00 -3.14
C GLY A 90 -8.35 13.24 -3.07
N PHE A 91 -9.39 13.26 -2.22
CA PHE A 91 -10.31 14.39 -2.17
C PHE A 91 -9.68 15.64 -1.54
N GLN A 92 -8.68 15.45 -0.68
CA GLN A 92 -7.99 16.55 0.00
C GLN A 92 -6.98 17.29 -0.89
N LEU A 93 -6.73 16.79 -2.11
CA LEU A 93 -5.94 17.52 -3.11
C LEU A 93 -6.76 18.67 -3.72
N PRO A 94 -6.10 19.74 -4.22
CA PRO A 94 -6.77 20.83 -4.91
C PRO A 94 -7.63 20.37 -6.09
N ALA A 95 -8.62 21.18 -6.46
CA ALA A 95 -9.49 20.89 -7.61
C ALA A 95 -8.69 20.61 -8.88
N LYS A 96 -9.00 19.51 -9.58
CA LYS A 96 -8.34 19.09 -10.83
C LYS A 96 -6.81 18.94 -10.71
N TYR A 97 -6.28 18.65 -9.52
CA TYR A 97 -4.83 18.58 -9.27
C TYR A 97 -4.11 17.67 -10.27
N GLN A 98 -4.63 16.46 -10.51
CA GLN A 98 -4.02 15.50 -11.44
C GLN A 98 -3.92 16.05 -12.87
N LEU A 99 -4.88 16.85 -13.33
CA LEU A 99 -4.81 17.48 -14.65
C LEU A 99 -3.82 18.66 -14.66
N MET A 100 -3.71 19.42 -13.57
CA MET A 100 -2.81 20.57 -13.51
C MET A 100 -1.34 20.14 -13.38
N ARG A 101 -1.08 19.02 -12.70
CA ARG A 101 0.26 18.49 -12.37
C ARG A 101 0.58 17.17 -13.06
N TRP A 102 -0.09 16.86 -14.17
CA TRP A 102 0.04 15.57 -14.85
C TRP A 102 1.49 15.27 -15.28
N LYS A 103 2.27 16.29 -15.64
CA LYS A 103 3.68 16.12 -16.07
C LYS A 103 4.54 15.71 -14.89
N GLU A 104 4.42 16.41 -13.76
CA GLU A 104 5.16 16.12 -12.54
C GLU A 104 4.77 14.73 -12.00
N MET A 105 3.47 14.41 -12.00
CA MET A 105 2.98 13.08 -11.63
C MET A 105 3.49 11.98 -12.57
N ALA A 106 3.49 12.19 -13.89
CA ALA A 106 4.04 11.23 -14.84
C ALA A 106 5.54 10.99 -14.61
N ILE A 107 6.31 12.03 -14.26
CA ILE A 107 7.73 11.90 -13.89
C ILE A 107 7.88 11.08 -12.59
N CYS A 108 7.05 11.33 -11.58
CA CYS A 108 7.07 10.58 -10.34
C CYS A 108 6.71 9.10 -10.54
N LEU A 109 5.64 8.81 -11.27
CA LEU A 109 5.09 7.46 -11.40
C LEU A 109 5.82 6.58 -12.44
N LEU A 110 6.45 7.18 -13.45
CA LEU A 110 7.16 6.43 -14.48
C LEU A 110 8.69 6.38 -14.21
N PRO A 111 9.51 7.39 -14.57
CA PRO A 111 10.96 7.27 -14.44
C PRO A 111 11.43 7.20 -12.99
N VAL A 112 10.85 7.98 -12.07
CA VAL A 112 11.29 7.97 -10.66
C VAL A 112 10.98 6.63 -10.00
N MET A 113 9.74 6.12 -10.09
CA MET A 113 9.41 4.79 -9.58
C MET A 113 10.22 3.67 -10.25
N THR A 114 10.49 3.76 -11.56
CA THR A 114 11.35 2.77 -12.26
C THR A 114 12.76 2.76 -11.68
N ILE A 115 13.37 3.93 -11.46
CA ILE A 115 14.69 4.02 -10.86
C ILE A 115 14.66 3.52 -9.41
N MET A 116 13.63 3.87 -8.64
CA MET A 116 13.45 3.37 -7.27
C MET A 116 13.38 1.84 -7.23
N TRP A 117 12.62 1.25 -8.14
CA TRP A 117 12.48 -0.20 -8.28
C TRP A 117 13.81 -0.89 -8.61
N LEU A 118 14.54 -0.37 -9.57
CA LEU A 118 15.85 -0.92 -9.96
C LEU A 118 16.91 -0.73 -8.86
N CYS A 119 16.92 0.41 -8.18
CA CYS A 119 17.80 0.66 -7.03
C CYS A 119 17.49 -0.29 -5.88
N THR A 120 16.22 -0.47 -5.51
CA THR A 120 15.82 -1.41 -4.45
C THR A 120 16.18 -2.84 -4.84
N THR A 121 15.96 -3.23 -6.10
CA THR A 121 16.38 -4.55 -6.62
C THR A 121 17.88 -4.77 -6.47
N ALA A 122 18.69 -3.75 -6.80
CA ALA A 122 20.14 -3.81 -6.62
C ALA A 122 20.54 -3.94 -5.15
N CYS A 123 19.84 -3.24 -4.24
CA CYS A 123 20.06 -3.40 -2.79
C CYS A 123 19.74 -4.82 -2.32
N VAL A 124 18.61 -5.39 -2.75
CA VAL A 124 18.19 -6.77 -2.41
C VAL A 124 19.24 -7.78 -2.89
N LEU A 125 19.68 -7.69 -4.16
CA LEU A 125 20.72 -8.57 -4.72
C LEU A 125 22.06 -8.45 -4.00
N ALA A 126 22.42 -7.25 -3.55
CA ALA A 126 23.66 -7.03 -2.82
C ALA A 126 23.64 -7.65 -1.42
N THR A 127 22.47 -7.75 -0.79
CA THR A 127 22.36 -8.18 0.62
C THR A 127 21.88 -9.62 0.81
N ILE A 128 20.96 -10.11 -0.01
CA ILE A 128 20.33 -11.42 0.15
C ILE A 128 20.95 -12.38 -0.88
N PRO A 129 21.73 -13.38 -0.45
CA PRO A 129 22.31 -14.35 -1.38
C PRO A 129 21.24 -15.30 -1.92
N LYS A 130 21.59 -16.08 -2.95
CA LYS A 130 20.73 -17.14 -3.53
C LYS A 130 19.44 -16.62 -4.21
N LEU A 131 19.31 -15.31 -4.43
CA LEU A 131 18.24 -14.73 -5.25
C LEU A 131 18.68 -14.54 -6.70
N THR A 132 17.78 -14.84 -7.62
CA THR A 132 17.93 -14.47 -9.04
C THR A 132 17.57 -13.00 -9.23
N LEU A 133 18.00 -12.41 -10.35
CA LEU A 133 17.60 -11.04 -10.71
C LEU A 133 16.08 -10.87 -10.75
N LEU A 134 15.36 -11.85 -11.31
CA LEU A 134 13.91 -11.78 -11.41
C LEU A 134 13.22 -11.85 -10.04
N ALA A 135 13.68 -12.74 -9.15
CA ALA A 135 13.17 -12.81 -7.78
C ALA A 135 13.41 -11.50 -7.03
N ALA A 136 14.59 -10.88 -7.19
CA ALA A 136 14.89 -9.59 -6.58
C ALA A 136 14.05 -8.45 -7.18
N LEU A 137 13.69 -8.50 -8.47
CA LEU A 137 12.77 -7.54 -9.10
C LEU A 137 11.36 -7.65 -8.50
N VAL A 138 10.88 -8.87 -8.21
CA VAL A 138 9.60 -9.08 -7.51
C VAL A 138 9.65 -8.49 -6.09
N ILE A 139 10.66 -8.84 -5.29
CA ILE A 139 10.81 -8.29 -3.93
C ILE A 139 10.95 -6.77 -3.97
N GLY A 140 11.75 -6.26 -4.91
CA GLY A 140 11.94 -4.84 -5.13
C GLY A 140 10.63 -4.11 -5.43
N SER A 141 9.74 -4.71 -6.22
CA SER A 141 8.44 -4.13 -6.55
C SER A 141 7.55 -3.94 -5.31
N CYS A 142 7.56 -4.90 -4.38
CA CYS A 142 6.79 -4.84 -3.14
C CYS A 142 7.19 -3.66 -2.25
N VAL A 143 8.45 -3.24 -2.32
CA VAL A 143 9.03 -2.18 -1.49
C VAL A 143 9.19 -0.86 -2.26
N THR A 144 8.79 -0.81 -3.53
CA THR A 144 8.94 0.38 -4.38
C THR A 144 7.93 1.46 -4.01
N CYS A 145 6.70 1.10 -3.64
CA CYS A 145 5.64 2.05 -3.32
C CYS A 145 5.91 2.79 -2.00
N THR A 146 5.52 4.07 -1.96
CA THR A 146 5.67 4.93 -0.77
C THR A 146 4.31 5.10 -0.12
N ASP A 147 4.25 4.86 1.17
CA ASP A 147 3.00 4.75 1.90
C ASP A 147 2.34 6.14 2.10
N PRO A 148 1.05 6.30 1.71
CA PRO A 148 0.31 7.56 1.84
C PRO A 148 0.08 7.95 3.29
N ILE A 149 -0.09 7.00 4.20
CA ILE A 149 -0.39 7.23 5.61
C ILE A 149 0.81 7.87 6.31
N LEU A 150 1.95 7.20 6.20
CA LEU A 150 3.20 7.67 6.80
C LEU A 150 3.65 8.98 6.15
N SER A 151 3.36 9.16 4.86
CA SER A 151 3.61 10.42 4.15
C SER A 151 2.66 11.54 4.59
N GLN A 152 1.43 11.23 5.01
CA GLN A 152 0.50 12.25 5.52
C GLN A 152 0.97 12.89 6.82
N ALA A 153 1.73 12.17 7.67
CA ALA A 153 2.29 12.74 8.90
C ALA A 153 3.24 13.93 8.67
N ILE A 154 3.81 14.06 7.46
CA ILE A 154 4.71 15.15 7.06
C ILE A 154 4.14 16.04 5.96
N ALA A 155 3.12 15.57 5.24
CA ALA A 155 2.38 16.36 4.27
C ALA A 155 1.29 17.20 4.96
N LYS A 156 0.87 16.82 6.17
CA LYS A 156 -0.21 17.46 6.92
C LYS A 156 0.10 17.59 8.40
N GLY A 157 -0.67 18.45 9.04
CA GLY A 157 -0.57 18.75 10.46
C GLY A 157 0.36 19.92 10.77
N PRO A 158 0.46 20.29 12.06
CA PRO A 158 1.09 21.53 12.50
C PRO A 158 2.57 21.66 12.09
N PHE A 159 3.28 20.53 12.00
CA PHE A 159 4.67 20.50 11.54
C PHE A 159 4.76 20.80 10.04
N ALA A 160 3.97 20.11 9.22
CA ALA A 160 3.95 20.25 7.78
C ALA A 160 3.57 21.67 7.35
N ASP A 161 2.54 22.25 7.98
CA ASP A 161 2.05 23.61 7.71
C ASP A 161 3.12 24.67 7.98
N LYS A 162 3.96 24.44 9.00
CA LYS A 162 4.97 25.40 9.44
C LYS A 162 6.29 25.28 8.68
N TYR A 163 6.71 24.06 8.32
CA TYR A 163 8.09 23.80 7.86
C TYR A 163 8.19 23.28 6.42
N VAL A 164 7.10 22.87 5.78
CA VAL A 164 7.13 22.26 4.44
C VAL A 164 6.31 23.10 3.45
N ALA A 165 6.94 23.46 2.34
CA ALA A 165 6.29 24.26 1.29
C ALA A 165 5.06 23.52 0.74
N ARG A 166 3.96 24.26 0.51
CA ARG A 166 2.67 23.71 0.07
C ARG A 166 2.79 22.82 -1.18
N ASN A 167 3.54 23.26 -2.19
CA ASN A 167 3.73 22.48 -3.42
C ASN A 167 4.41 21.12 -3.16
N LEU A 168 5.35 21.05 -2.20
CA LEU A 168 5.99 19.79 -1.81
C LEU A 168 5.00 18.88 -1.07
N ARG A 169 4.16 19.44 -0.20
CA ARG A 169 3.15 18.67 0.54
C ARG A 169 2.12 18.06 -0.40
N GLU A 170 1.60 18.86 -1.33
CA GLU A 170 0.59 18.42 -2.28
C GLU A 170 1.15 17.36 -3.24
N ILE A 171 2.38 17.51 -3.77
CA ILE A 171 2.95 16.51 -4.66
C ILE A 171 3.27 15.21 -3.91
N ILE A 172 3.79 15.28 -2.68
CA ILE A 172 4.14 14.08 -1.89
C ILE A 172 2.86 13.31 -1.56
N SER A 173 1.78 14.02 -1.19
CA SER A 173 0.48 13.40 -0.96
C SER A 173 -0.12 12.81 -2.24
N SER A 174 0.02 13.48 -3.38
CA SER A 174 -0.48 12.99 -4.66
C SER A 174 0.30 11.79 -5.19
N GLU A 175 1.63 11.83 -5.08
CA GLU A 175 2.52 10.72 -5.42
C GLU A 175 2.21 9.50 -4.56
N ALA A 176 2.16 9.66 -3.23
CA ALA A 176 1.90 8.58 -2.29
C ALA A 176 0.47 8.02 -2.41
N GLY A 177 -0.48 8.80 -2.92
CA GLY A 177 -1.82 8.30 -3.20
C GLY A 177 -1.91 7.48 -4.50
N ALA A 178 -1.12 7.82 -5.51
CA ALA A 178 -1.16 7.14 -6.81
C ALA A 178 -0.22 5.92 -6.87
N ASN A 179 0.92 5.96 -6.19
CA ASN A 179 1.97 4.96 -6.32
C ASN A 179 1.59 3.58 -5.78
N ASP A 180 0.76 3.49 -4.73
CA ASP A 180 0.35 2.23 -4.11
C ASP A 180 -0.49 1.41 -5.09
N GLY A 181 -1.30 2.03 -5.94
CA GLY A 181 -1.92 1.35 -7.08
C GLY A 181 -0.97 1.23 -8.30
N PHE A 182 -0.14 2.23 -8.55
CA PHE A 182 0.76 2.20 -9.71
C PHE A 182 1.97 1.24 -9.58
N GLY A 183 2.11 0.53 -8.46
CA GLY A 183 3.14 -0.51 -8.29
C GLY A 183 2.86 -1.79 -9.08
N PHE A 184 1.60 -2.08 -9.42
CA PHE A 184 1.20 -3.29 -10.15
C PHE A 184 1.95 -3.50 -11.47
N PRO A 185 2.12 -2.50 -12.36
CA PRO A 185 2.98 -2.62 -13.54
C PRO A 185 4.37 -3.20 -13.28
N PHE A 186 5.03 -2.83 -12.17
CA PHE A 186 6.38 -3.30 -11.85
C PHE A 186 6.35 -4.74 -11.33
N LEU A 187 5.42 -5.05 -10.42
CA LEU A 187 5.25 -6.39 -9.88
C LEU A 187 4.88 -7.38 -10.99
N MET A 188 3.86 -7.07 -11.78
CA MET A 188 3.36 -7.96 -12.82
C MET A 188 4.38 -8.18 -13.93
N LEU A 189 5.16 -7.16 -14.31
CA LEU A 189 6.25 -7.35 -15.27
C LEU A 189 7.27 -8.39 -14.77
N ALA A 190 7.73 -8.25 -13.52
CA ALA A 190 8.68 -9.20 -12.94
C ALA A 190 8.07 -10.61 -12.84
N THR A 191 6.81 -10.70 -12.39
CA THR A 191 6.09 -11.97 -12.26
C THR A 191 5.87 -12.66 -13.61
N TYR A 192 5.43 -11.94 -14.65
CA TYR A 192 5.23 -12.54 -15.97
C TYR A 192 6.57 -12.97 -16.60
N LEU A 193 7.64 -12.21 -16.39
CA LEU A 193 8.97 -12.63 -16.84
C LEU A 193 9.44 -13.92 -16.17
N ILE A 194 9.14 -14.13 -14.89
CA ILE A 194 9.39 -15.41 -14.21
C ILE A 194 8.50 -16.50 -14.82
N ARG A 195 7.18 -16.29 -14.90
CA ARG A 195 6.24 -17.31 -15.34
C ARG A 195 6.43 -17.74 -16.78
N HIS A 196 6.90 -16.85 -17.65
CA HIS A 196 7.17 -17.13 -19.07
C HIS A 196 8.65 -17.36 -19.39
N ALA A 197 9.52 -17.48 -18.39
CA ALA A 197 10.91 -17.86 -18.63
C ALA A 197 11.00 -19.25 -19.29
N ASP A 198 11.83 -19.36 -20.33
CA ASP A 198 11.99 -20.62 -21.07
C ASP A 198 12.87 -21.59 -20.27
N ILE A 199 12.21 -22.48 -19.52
CA ILE A 199 12.85 -23.53 -18.70
C ILE A 199 12.47 -24.90 -19.27
N PRO A 200 13.38 -25.89 -19.30
CA PRO A 200 13.03 -27.26 -19.71
C PRO A 200 11.89 -27.83 -18.86
N GLY A 201 10.75 -28.15 -19.47
CA GLY A 201 9.54 -28.60 -18.78
C GLY A 201 8.47 -27.52 -18.56
N ALA A 202 8.76 -26.25 -18.88
CA ALA A 202 7.76 -25.18 -18.87
C ALA A 202 6.65 -25.47 -19.90
N GLY A 203 5.39 -25.43 -19.46
CA GLY A 203 4.22 -25.77 -20.28
C GLY A 203 3.90 -27.28 -20.39
N VAL A 204 4.62 -28.16 -19.69
CA VAL A 204 4.31 -29.62 -19.68
C VAL A 204 3.22 -29.98 -18.66
N THR A 205 2.94 -29.10 -17.70
CA THR A 205 1.82 -29.25 -16.76
C THR A 205 0.60 -28.46 -17.23
N HIS A 206 -0.49 -29.21 -17.43
CA HIS A 206 -1.88 -28.79 -17.70
C HIS A 206 -2.32 -28.60 -19.18
N VAL A 207 -2.31 -29.70 -19.95
CA VAL A 207 -3.18 -29.90 -21.13
C VAL A 207 -4.67 -30.08 -20.71
N GLY A 208 -5.16 -29.25 -19.79
CA GLY A 208 -6.52 -29.38 -19.25
C GLY A 208 -7.07 -28.12 -18.56
N ALA A 209 -6.35 -27.01 -18.58
CA ALA A 209 -6.79 -25.75 -17.96
C ALA A 209 -7.31 -24.71 -18.98
N GLU A 210 -7.83 -25.16 -20.14
CA GLU A 210 -8.51 -24.25 -21.08
C GLU A 210 -9.97 -23.94 -20.68
N GLU A 211 -10.52 -24.58 -19.64
CA GLU A 211 -11.96 -24.47 -19.31
C GLU A 211 -12.30 -23.81 -17.97
N SER A 212 -11.40 -23.09 -17.32
CA SER A 212 -11.77 -22.26 -16.17
C SER A 212 -10.91 -21.02 -16.08
N GLY A 213 -11.54 -19.85 -15.99
CA GLY A 213 -10.91 -18.53 -15.91
C GLY A 213 -10.06 -18.27 -14.66
N SER A 214 -9.40 -19.29 -14.11
CA SER A 214 -8.30 -19.15 -13.16
C SER A 214 -6.99 -19.10 -13.93
N HIS A 215 -6.32 -17.94 -13.93
CA HIS A 215 -4.96 -17.81 -14.46
C HIS A 215 -4.05 -18.83 -13.76
N GLY A 216 -3.63 -19.89 -14.47
CA GLY A 216 -2.92 -21.02 -13.86
C GLY A 216 -1.62 -20.61 -13.17
N VAL A 217 -1.52 -20.80 -11.87
CA VAL A 217 -0.38 -20.39 -11.04
C VAL A 217 0.83 -21.29 -11.36
N GLY A 218 2.00 -20.70 -11.69
CA GLY A 218 3.24 -21.42 -12.05
C GLY A 218 3.84 -21.06 -13.42
N ARG A 219 4.80 -21.86 -13.89
CA ARG A 219 5.53 -21.66 -15.17
C ARG A 219 4.66 -21.98 -16.39
N LEU A 220 4.35 -20.94 -17.17
CA LEU A 220 3.50 -20.99 -18.36
C LEU A 220 4.29 -21.14 -19.66
N GLY A 221 5.57 -20.76 -19.69
CA GLY A 221 6.41 -20.79 -20.90
C GLY A 221 5.92 -19.86 -22.03
N GLY A 222 6.65 -19.80 -23.16
CA GLY A 222 6.27 -18.95 -24.30
C GLY A 222 7.06 -17.64 -24.42
N GLY A 223 8.15 -17.52 -23.65
CA GLY A 223 9.16 -16.49 -23.79
C GLY A 223 8.72 -15.06 -23.44
N VAL A 224 9.66 -14.14 -23.60
CA VAL A 224 9.52 -12.72 -23.25
C VAL A 224 8.40 -12.02 -24.03
N GLY A 225 8.15 -12.43 -25.28
CA GLY A 225 7.09 -11.84 -26.11
C GLY A 225 5.71 -11.99 -25.48
N LYS A 226 5.37 -13.21 -25.02
CA LYS A 226 4.09 -13.49 -24.36
C LYS A 226 3.98 -12.80 -23.01
N ALA A 227 5.09 -12.72 -22.27
CA ALA A 227 5.15 -11.96 -21.01
C ALA A 227 4.81 -10.48 -21.21
N LEU A 228 5.37 -9.84 -22.25
CA LEU A 228 5.12 -8.45 -22.57
C LEU A 228 3.69 -8.21 -23.08
N GLU A 229 3.14 -9.14 -23.87
CA GLU A 229 1.76 -9.08 -24.33
C GLU A 229 0.78 -9.09 -23.14
N GLN A 230 0.92 -10.06 -22.22
CA GLN A 230 0.12 -10.12 -21.00
C GLN A 230 0.31 -8.89 -20.13
N TRP A 231 1.55 -8.42 -19.97
CA TRP A 231 1.82 -7.21 -19.21
C TRP A 231 1.10 -5.97 -19.78
N VAL A 232 1.08 -5.80 -21.10
CA VAL A 232 0.37 -4.68 -21.73
C VAL A 232 -1.14 -4.84 -21.60
N VAL A 233 -1.69 -6.01 -21.92
CA VAL A 233 -3.14 -6.22 -21.95
C VAL A 233 -3.74 -6.35 -20.55
N GLU A 234 -3.22 -7.28 -19.74
CA GLU A 234 -3.75 -7.52 -18.40
C GLU A 234 -3.34 -6.39 -17.44
N THR A 235 -2.07 -5.97 -17.42
CA THR A 235 -1.67 -4.96 -16.42
C THR A 235 -2.03 -3.55 -16.83
N TRP A 236 -1.61 -3.07 -18.00
CA TRP A 236 -1.84 -1.67 -18.35
C TRP A 236 -3.29 -1.38 -18.76
N LEU A 237 -3.90 -2.21 -19.59
CA LEU A 237 -5.27 -1.96 -20.06
C LEU A 237 -6.32 -2.40 -19.03
N TYR A 238 -6.20 -3.60 -18.46
CA TYR A 238 -7.23 -4.13 -17.56
C TYR A 238 -7.04 -3.74 -16.09
N ILE A 239 -5.84 -3.81 -15.53
CA ILE A 239 -5.62 -3.47 -14.10
C ILE A 239 -5.55 -1.95 -13.92
N VAL A 240 -4.72 -1.24 -14.70
CA VAL A 240 -4.46 0.20 -14.50
C VAL A 240 -5.51 1.10 -15.17
N LEU A 241 -5.77 0.94 -16.47
CA LEU A 241 -6.68 1.84 -17.18
C LEU A 241 -8.14 1.65 -16.75
N MET A 242 -8.60 0.40 -16.59
CA MET A 242 -9.97 0.13 -16.14
C MET A 242 -10.22 0.67 -14.73
N SER A 243 -9.30 0.46 -13.77
CA SER A 243 -9.43 0.98 -12.40
C SER A 243 -9.46 2.50 -12.37
N ALA A 244 -8.61 3.17 -13.17
CA ALA A 244 -8.62 4.63 -13.28
C ALA A 244 -9.96 5.14 -13.83
N VAL A 245 -10.48 4.53 -14.90
CA VAL A 245 -11.79 4.90 -15.47
C VAL A 245 -12.90 4.64 -14.46
N TYR A 246 -12.90 3.48 -13.82
CA TYR A 246 -13.89 3.09 -12.82
C TYR A 246 -13.92 4.06 -11.64
N GLY A 247 -12.75 4.34 -11.05
CA GLY A 247 -12.60 5.31 -9.95
C GLY A 247 -13.11 6.69 -10.33
N VAL A 248 -12.74 7.20 -11.52
CA VAL A 248 -13.24 8.49 -12.02
C VAL A 248 -14.76 8.49 -12.17
N VAL A 249 -15.36 7.43 -12.70
CA VAL A 249 -16.82 7.31 -12.87
C VAL A 249 -17.53 7.33 -11.51
N VAL A 250 -17.07 6.51 -10.55
CA VAL A 250 -17.65 6.44 -9.20
C VAL A 250 -17.50 7.76 -8.45
N GLY A 251 -16.31 8.36 -8.45
CA GLY A 251 -16.02 9.62 -7.76
C GLY A 251 -16.76 10.81 -8.37
N TYR A 252 -16.77 10.92 -9.70
CA TYR A 252 -17.49 12.02 -10.38
C TYR A 252 -19.01 11.87 -10.31
N GLY A 253 -19.52 10.63 -10.39
CA GLY A 253 -20.93 10.32 -10.15
C GLY A 253 -21.35 10.73 -8.74
N SER A 254 -20.55 10.36 -7.74
CA SER A 254 -20.71 10.76 -6.34
C SER A 254 -20.70 12.28 -6.16
N CYS A 255 -19.75 12.98 -6.78
CA CYS A 255 -19.63 14.44 -6.76
C CYS A 255 -20.94 15.12 -7.24
N LYS A 256 -21.53 14.64 -8.33
CA LYS A 256 -22.80 15.15 -8.85
C LYS A 256 -23.99 14.81 -7.94
N ALA A 257 -24.04 13.58 -7.45
CA ALA A 257 -25.10 13.12 -6.56
C ALA A 257 -25.13 13.93 -5.26
N LEU A 258 -23.98 14.16 -4.63
CA LEU A 258 -23.85 14.98 -3.42
C LEU A 258 -24.29 16.43 -3.64
N LYS A 259 -23.89 17.06 -4.74
CA LYS A 259 -24.35 18.42 -5.06
C LYS A 259 -25.86 18.51 -5.24
N PHE A 260 -26.43 17.51 -5.90
CA PHE A 260 -27.88 17.44 -6.06
C PHE A 260 -28.57 17.27 -4.70
N ALA A 261 -28.08 16.34 -3.87
CA ALA A 261 -28.60 16.09 -2.52
C ALA A 261 -28.48 17.33 -1.61
N LEU A 262 -27.35 18.04 -1.63
CA LEU A 262 -27.13 19.28 -0.88
C LEU A 262 -28.12 20.38 -1.30
N ARG A 263 -28.30 20.60 -2.61
CA ARG A 263 -29.27 21.60 -3.12
C ARG A 263 -30.70 21.29 -2.69
N LYS A 264 -31.04 20.01 -2.60
CA LYS A 264 -32.35 19.52 -2.15
C LYS A 264 -32.45 19.38 -0.63
N LYS A 265 -31.38 19.63 0.12
CA LYS A 265 -31.28 19.41 1.57
C LYS A 265 -31.63 17.97 1.98
N TRP A 266 -31.17 17.00 1.21
CA TRP A 266 -31.41 15.57 1.45
C TRP A 266 -30.34 14.91 2.33
N ILE A 267 -29.16 15.52 2.44
CA ILE A 267 -28.03 14.98 3.19
C ILE A 267 -27.74 15.86 4.39
N ASP A 268 -27.61 15.22 5.55
CA ASP A 268 -27.15 15.79 6.81
C ASP A 268 -25.61 15.93 6.83
N ASN A 269 -25.07 16.44 7.93
CA ASN A 269 -23.64 16.72 8.02
C ASN A 269 -22.82 15.44 8.16
N GLU A 270 -23.27 14.55 9.02
CA GLU A 270 -22.61 13.30 9.37
C GLU A 270 -22.51 12.40 8.14
N SER A 271 -23.62 12.24 7.39
CA SER A 271 -23.65 11.47 6.15
C SER A 271 -22.79 12.09 5.04
N TYR A 272 -22.67 13.42 5.00
CA TYR A 272 -21.80 14.10 4.03
C TYR A 272 -20.33 13.83 4.32
N LEU A 273 -19.91 13.97 5.59
CA LEU A 273 -18.53 13.73 6.00
C LEU A 273 -18.13 12.25 5.95
N LEU A 274 -19.07 11.32 6.13
CA LEU A 274 -18.82 9.87 6.02
C LEU A 274 -18.69 9.37 4.58
N PHE A 275 -19.10 10.18 3.59
CA PHE A 275 -19.16 9.79 2.18
C PHE A 275 -17.84 9.26 1.58
N PRO A 276 -16.64 9.78 1.92
CA PRO A 276 -15.37 9.26 1.43
C PRO A 276 -15.12 7.82 1.89
N ALA A 277 -15.44 7.51 3.16
CA ALA A 277 -15.34 6.16 3.68
C ALA A 277 -16.30 5.21 2.94
N ALA A 278 -17.53 5.67 2.66
CA ALA A 278 -18.50 4.90 1.88
C ALA A 278 -18.02 4.61 0.45
N ILE A 279 -17.45 5.60 -0.25
CA ILE A 279 -16.83 5.41 -1.56
C ILE A 279 -15.67 4.42 -1.47
N GLY A 280 -14.82 4.52 -0.44
CA GLY A 280 -13.70 3.59 -0.23
C GLY A 280 -14.18 2.15 -0.11
N LEU A 281 -15.13 1.88 0.79
CA LEU A 281 -15.73 0.55 0.98
C LEU A 281 -16.38 0.02 -0.31
N PHE A 282 -17.17 0.86 -0.99
CA PHE A 282 -17.84 0.49 -2.23
C PHE A 282 -16.83 0.15 -3.33
N THR A 283 -15.81 1.00 -3.52
CA THR A 283 -14.80 0.85 -4.58
C THR A 283 -13.93 -0.37 -4.33
N VAL A 284 -13.45 -0.59 -3.09
CA VAL A 284 -12.68 -1.80 -2.73
C VAL A 284 -13.47 -3.07 -2.99
N GLY A 285 -14.74 -3.12 -2.55
CA GLY A 285 -15.58 -4.30 -2.73
C GLY A 285 -15.90 -4.60 -4.20
N THR A 286 -16.26 -3.57 -4.96
CA THR A 286 -16.64 -3.73 -6.38
C THR A 286 -15.45 -3.94 -7.30
N CYS A 287 -14.32 -3.26 -7.11
CA CYS A 287 -13.09 -3.54 -7.84
C CYS A 287 -12.58 -4.95 -7.55
N GLY A 288 -12.66 -5.41 -6.30
CA GLY A 288 -12.34 -6.78 -5.94
C GLY A 288 -13.18 -7.82 -6.68
N ALA A 289 -14.48 -7.54 -6.88
CA ALA A 289 -15.36 -8.41 -7.67
C ALA A 289 -15.05 -8.37 -9.17
N LEU A 290 -14.60 -7.22 -9.69
CA LEU A 290 -14.17 -7.07 -11.08
C LEU A 290 -12.74 -7.62 -11.32
N GLY A 291 -11.94 -7.86 -10.28
CA GLY A 291 -10.54 -8.26 -10.43
C GLY A 291 -9.64 -7.16 -11.00
N THR A 292 -9.99 -5.89 -10.78
CA THR A 292 -9.16 -4.73 -11.16
C THR A 292 -8.50 -4.11 -9.92
N ASP A 293 -7.58 -3.16 -10.11
CA ASP A 293 -6.89 -2.47 -9.01
C ASP A 293 -7.88 -1.62 -8.20
N ASP A 294 -8.04 -1.97 -6.93
CA ASP A 294 -8.87 -1.21 -6.00
C ASP A 294 -8.18 0.02 -5.42
N LEU A 295 -6.87 -0.05 -5.18
CA LEU A 295 -6.10 1.06 -4.60
C LEU A 295 -6.08 2.25 -5.55
N LEU A 296 -5.77 2.01 -6.82
CA LEU A 296 -5.75 3.07 -7.84
C LEU A 296 -7.15 3.64 -8.08
N ALA A 297 -8.17 2.79 -8.13
CA ALA A 297 -9.55 3.21 -8.27
C ALA A 297 -10.01 4.09 -7.10
N CYS A 298 -9.67 3.73 -5.86
CA CYS A 298 -9.95 4.53 -4.66
C CYS A 298 -9.30 5.92 -4.73
N PHE A 299 -8.03 5.99 -5.12
CA PHE A 299 -7.35 7.28 -5.27
C PHE A 299 -8.02 8.16 -6.33
N PHE A 300 -8.30 7.62 -7.52
CA PHE A 300 -8.99 8.37 -8.57
C PHE A 300 -10.42 8.75 -8.17
N ALA A 301 -11.13 7.91 -7.42
CA ALA A 301 -12.45 8.22 -6.89
C ALA A 301 -12.41 9.41 -5.92
N GLY A 302 -11.42 9.48 -5.03
CA GLY A 302 -11.20 10.64 -4.16
C GLY A 302 -10.91 11.92 -4.93
N ASN A 303 -10.00 11.86 -5.92
CA ASN A 303 -9.67 13.02 -6.76
C ASN A 303 -10.89 13.50 -7.58
N ALA A 304 -11.69 12.57 -8.11
CA ALA A 304 -12.89 12.88 -8.89
C ALA A 304 -14.06 13.36 -8.02
N LEU A 305 -14.15 12.92 -6.76
CA LEU A 305 -15.09 13.44 -5.77
C LEU A 305 -14.90 14.95 -5.56
N ASN A 306 -13.64 15.39 -5.47
CA ASN A 306 -13.29 16.81 -5.33
C ASN A 306 -12.96 17.50 -6.67
N TRP A 307 -13.51 17.02 -7.79
CA TRP A 307 -13.10 17.49 -9.13
C TRP A 307 -13.19 19.01 -9.32
N ASP A 308 -14.22 19.67 -8.80
CA ASP A 308 -14.41 21.11 -8.89
C ASP A 308 -14.07 21.87 -7.60
N GLY A 309 -13.47 21.21 -6.61
CA GLY A 309 -13.06 21.81 -5.35
C GLY A 309 -14.18 21.99 -4.32
N GLY A 310 -15.44 21.89 -4.74
CA GLY A 310 -16.58 22.17 -3.87
C GLY A 310 -16.74 21.15 -2.73
N TYR A 311 -16.27 19.91 -2.91
CA TYR A 311 -16.33 18.93 -1.83
C TYR A 311 -15.39 19.32 -0.69
N LEU A 312 -14.13 19.63 -1.03
CA LEU A 312 -13.11 20.03 -0.05
C LEU A 312 -13.49 21.32 0.67
N GLU A 313 -13.94 22.34 -0.07
CA GLU A 313 -14.39 23.61 0.52
C GLU A 313 -15.53 23.40 1.53
N GLU A 314 -16.51 22.56 1.18
CA GLU A 314 -17.63 22.25 2.08
C GLU A 314 -17.18 21.44 3.31
N THR A 315 -16.22 20.49 3.16
CA THR A 315 -15.65 19.76 4.30
C THR A 315 -14.85 20.66 5.25
N GLU A 316 -14.11 21.63 4.71
CA GLU A 316 -13.38 22.62 5.52
C GLU A 316 -14.35 23.55 6.26
N ALA A 317 -15.41 24.00 5.59
CA ALA A 317 -16.46 24.83 6.19
C ALA A 317 -17.24 24.11 7.31
N ARG A 318 -17.36 22.78 7.22
CA ARG A 318 -18.03 21.93 8.21
C ARG A 318 -17.11 21.45 9.33
N HIS A 319 -15.83 21.85 9.30
CA HIS A 319 -14.80 21.37 10.23
C HIS A 319 -14.75 19.84 10.30
N ASP A 320 -14.43 19.20 9.18
CA ASP A 320 -14.36 17.75 9.08
C ASP A 320 -13.43 17.11 10.13
N GLU A 321 -14.04 16.49 11.15
CA GLU A 321 -13.37 15.68 12.16
C GLU A 321 -13.60 14.18 11.94
N VAL A 322 -14.56 13.81 11.08
CA VAL A 322 -14.97 12.41 10.86
C VAL A 322 -13.92 11.66 10.06
N ASN A 323 -13.46 12.21 8.93
CA ASN A 323 -12.44 11.53 8.13
C ASN A 323 -11.11 11.41 8.88
N SER A 324 -10.76 12.43 9.67
CA SER A 324 -9.59 12.40 10.55
C SER A 324 -9.69 11.29 11.60
N SER A 325 -10.86 11.15 12.24
CA SER A 325 -11.09 10.10 13.24
C SER A 325 -11.05 8.69 12.64
N ILE A 326 -11.65 8.51 11.45
CA ILE A 326 -11.61 7.25 10.71
C ILE A 326 -10.18 6.89 10.32
N ASP A 327 -9.40 7.86 9.81
CA ASP A 327 -8.01 7.64 9.44
C ASP A 327 -7.17 7.17 10.64
N VAL A 328 -7.26 7.86 11.78
CA VAL A 328 -6.57 7.47 13.02
C VAL A 328 -6.96 6.05 13.46
N LEU A 329 -8.25 5.70 13.42
CA LEU A 329 -8.74 4.39 13.81
C LEU A 329 -8.19 3.28 12.89
N LEU A 330 -8.24 3.50 11.57
CA LEU A 330 -7.71 2.56 10.58
C LEU A 330 -6.18 2.42 10.71
N ASN A 331 -5.47 3.51 11.01
CA ASN A 331 -4.03 3.50 11.26
C ASN A 331 -3.66 2.66 12.47
N PHE A 332 -4.34 2.86 13.60
CA PHE A 332 -4.10 2.05 14.78
C PHE A 332 -4.39 0.58 14.54
N GLY A 333 -5.54 0.26 13.94
CA GLY A 333 -5.90 -1.12 13.62
C GLY A 333 -4.91 -1.77 12.66
N GLY A 334 -4.62 -1.12 11.53
CA GLY A 334 -3.74 -1.64 10.48
C GLY A 334 -2.30 -1.85 10.95
N PHE A 335 -1.68 -0.85 11.58
CA PHE A 335 -0.30 -0.96 12.04
C PHE A 335 -0.14 -1.88 13.26
N MET A 336 -1.12 -1.93 14.16
CA MET A 336 -1.11 -2.89 15.26
C MET A 336 -1.26 -4.33 14.74
N TYR A 337 -2.12 -4.54 13.74
CA TYR A 337 -2.26 -5.83 13.08
C TYR A 337 -0.95 -6.26 12.40
N ILE A 338 -0.30 -5.36 11.63
CA ILE A 338 1.01 -5.62 11.03
C ILE A 338 2.03 -6.03 12.09
N GLY A 339 2.14 -5.27 13.18
CA GLY A 339 3.05 -5.59 14.28
C GLY A 339 2.81 -6.98 14.88
N ALA A 340 1.56 -7.43 14.92
CA ALA A 340 1.18 -8.74 15.45
C ALA A 340 1.46 -9.90 14.47
N VAL A 341 1.47 -9.67 13.16
CA VAL A 341 1.70 -10.73 12.16
C VAL A 341 3.16 -10.87 11.72
N LEU A 342 4.08 -10.03 12.20
CA LEU A 342 5.49 -10.08 11.82
C LEU A 342 6.13 -11.45 12.13
N PRO A 343 6.74 -12.13 11.14
CA PRO A 343 7.30 -13.48 11.31
C PRO A 343 8.71 -13.43 11.91
N TRP A 344 8.84 -13.08 13.18
CA TRP A 344 10.14 -12.95 13.87
C TRP A 344 11.03 -14.20 13.77
N GLY A 345 10.42 -15.39 13.69
CA GLY A 345 11.14 -16.65 13.52
C GLY A 345 11.83 -16.81 12.16
N GLU A 346 11.40 -16.05 11.14
CA GLU A 346 11.92 -16.15 9.78
C GLU A 346 13.02 -15.11 9.48
N PHE A 347 13.21 -14.12 10.35
CA PHE A 347 14.22 -13.06 10.18
C PHE A 347 15.67 -13.54 10.35
N HIS A 348 15.88 -14.79 10.76
CA HIS A 348 17.20 -15.40 10.90
C HIS A 348 17.25 -16.82 10.34
N GLN A 349 17.49 -16.91 9.03
CA GLN A 349 17.58 -18.17 8.28
C GLN A 349 18.88 -18.27 7.47
N PRO A 350 20.05 -18.36 8.12
CA PRO A 350 21.34 -18.40 7.43
C PRO A 350 21.50 -19.62 6.51
N ASP A 351 20.93 -20.77 6.88
CA ASP A 351 21.12 -22.01 6.12
C ASP A 351 20.18 -22.11 4.90
N VAL A 352 18.94 -21.61 5.05
CA VAL A 352 17.90 -21.69 4.02
C VAL A 352 18.09 -20.58 2.97
N THR A 353 17.78 -19.34 3.34
CA THR A 353 17.83 -18.17 2.45
C THR A 353 19.16 -17.43 2.52
N GLY A 354 19.94 -17.63 3.59
CA GLY A 354 21.11 -16.80 3.89
C GLY A 354 20.74 -15.45 4.51
N ILE A 355 19.47 -15.25 4.88
CA ILE A 355 19.02 -14.04 5.56
C ILE A 355 19.51 -14.06 7.00
N THR A 356 20.14 -12.97 7.41
CA THR A 356 20.61 -12.74 8.78
C THR A 356 20.21 -11.34 9.22
N TYR A 357 20.11 -11.12 10.53
CA TYR A 357 19.79 -9.80 11.07
C TYR A 357 20.72 -8.70 10.53
N GLY A 358 22.02 -8.96 10.42
CA GLY A 358 22.98 -7.99 9.88
C GLY A 358 22.70 -7.64 8.42
N ARG A 359 22.26 -8.61 7.60
CA ARG A 359 21.86 -8.37 6.20
C ARG A 359 20.56 -7.58 6.11
N LEU A 360 19.58 -7.86 6.98
CA LEU A 360 18.31 -7.10 7.03
C LEU A 360 18.54 -5.65 7.47
N PHE A 361 19.34 -5.40 8.51
CA PHE A 361 19.72 -4.04 8.90
C PHE A 361 20.51 -3.32 7.79
N GLY A 362 21.44 -4.02 7.14
CA GLY A 362 22.17 -3.50 5.99
C GLY A 362 21.25 -3.15 4.82
N LEU A 363 20.28 -4.02 4.50
CA LEU A 363 19.28 -3.79 3.47
C LEU A 363 18.43 -2.57 3.79
N GLY A 364 17.93 -2.45 5.02
CA GLY A 364 17.16 -1.28 5.47
C GLY A 364 17.96 0.03 5.30
N PHE A 365 19.23 0.04 5.68
CA PHE A 365 20.10 1.19 5.48
C PHE A 365 20.31 1.52 4.00
N LEU A 366 20.63 0.51 3.18
CA LEU A 366 20.83 0.69 1.74
C LEU A 366 19.56 1.21 1.06
N VAL A 367 18.39 0.67 1.39
CA VAL A 367 17.10 1.11 0.84
C VAL A 367 16.81 2.55 1.24
N MET A 368 17.04 2.96 2.50
CA MET A 368 16.84 4.35 2.91
C MET A 368 17.72 5.34 2.15
N VAL A 369 18.95 4.95 1.80
CA VAL A 369 19.91 5.84 1.12
C VAL A 369 19.72 5.82 -0.40
N PHE A 370 19.58 4.64 -1.02
CA PHE A 370 19.71 4.46 -2.46
C PHE A 370 18.39 4.33 -3.21
N ARG A 371 17.28 3.98 -2.54
CA ARG A 371 16.00 3.80 -3.24
C ARG A 371 15.51 5.09 -3.86
N ARG A 372 15.34 6.15 -3.06
CA ARG A 372 14.56 7.33 -3.46
C ARG A 372 15.40 8.59 -3.67
N ILE A 373 16.42 8.83 -2.85
CA ILE A 373 17.29 10.02 -2.97
C ILE A 373 17.92 10.12 -4.37
N PRO A 374 18.56 9.07 -4.93
CA PRO A 374 19.14 9.17 -6.27
C PRO A 374 18.08 9.40 -7.36
N ALA A 375 16.92 8.72 -7.26
CA ALA A 375 15.84 8.84 -8.23
C ALA A 375 15.31 10.28 -8.32
N ILE A 376 15.03 10.91 -7.18
CA ILE A 376 14.55 12.30 -7.13
C ILE A 376 15.64 13.28 -7.55
N LEU A 377 16.90 13.07 -7.16
CA LEU A 377 18.01 13.94 -7.58
C LEU A 377 18.30 13.89 -9.08
N MET A 378 17.98 12.78 -9.77
CA MET A 378 18.05 12.72 -11.22
C MET A 378 16.85 13.40 -11.89
N ALA A 379 15.67 13.34 -11.27
CA ALA A 379 14.42 13.82 -11.85
C ALA A 379 14.06 15.28 -11.51
N TYR A 380 14.55 15.85 -10.41
CA TYR A 380 14.04 17.14 -9.88
C TYR A 380 14.16 18.29 -10.88
N ARG A 381 15.15 18.26 -11.77
CA ARG A 381 15.35 19.30 -12.80
C ARG A 381 14.22 19.34 -13.83
N PHE A 382 13.49 18.23 -14.00
CA PHE A 382 12.33 18.14 -14.87
C PHE A 382 11.01 18.54 -14.17
N MET A 383 11.05 18.79 -12.86
CA MET A 383 9.89 19.23 -12.05
C MET A 383 10.13 20.59 -11.37
N PRO A 384 10.48 21.66 -12.12
CA PRO A 384 10.87 22.96 -11.55
C PRO A 384 9.76 23.67 -10.78
N ASN A 385 8.50 23.32 -11.04
CA ASN A 385 7.34 23.89 -10.32
C ASN A 385 7.18 23.34 -8.90
N VAL A 386 7.81 22.19 -8.64
CA VAL A 386 7.70 21.43 -7.40
C VAL A 386 8.99 21.58 -6.60
N CYS A 387 10.14 21.19 -7.18
CA CYS A 387 11.45 21.29 -6.54
C CYS A 387 12.27 22.40 -7.18
N LYS A 388 12.48 23.49 -6.44
CA LYS A 388 13.28 24.64 -6.90
C LYS A 388 14.77 24.41 -6.70
N ASN A 389 15.13 23.74 -5.60
CA ASN A 389 16.50 23.61 -5.12
C ASN A 389 16.85 22.16 -4.78
N VAL A 390 18.14 21.85 -4.76
CA VAL A 390 18.65 20.52 -4.35
C VAL A 390 18.23 20.17 -2.92
N LYS A 391 18.09 21.16 -2.03
CA LYS A 391 17.58 20.93 -0.66
C LYS A 391 16.16 20.38 -0.63
N GLU A 392 15.28 20.91 -1.49
CA GLU A 392 13.90 20.44 -1.62
C GLU A 392 13.84 19.06 -2.28
N ALA A 393 14.73 18.81 -3.26
CA ALA A 393 14.87 17.49 -3.88
C ALA A 393 15.40 16.43 -2.89
N LEU A 394 16.37 16.79 -2.04
CA LEU A 394 16.86 15.92 -0.96
C LEU A 394 15.78 15.66 0.09
N PHE A 395 15.01 16.68 0.44
CA PHE A 395 13.86 16.53 1.34
C PHE A 395 12.84 15.54 0.75
N MET A 396 12.37 15.77 -0.48
CA MET A 396 11.44 14.87 -1.16
C MET A 396 12.03 13.46 -1.36
N GLY A 397 13.32 13.37 -1.64
CA GLY A 397 14.05 12.11 -1.81
C GLY A 397 14.18 11.29 -0.52
N TYR A 398 14.40 11.96 0.61
CA TYR A 398 14.47 11.32 1.92
C TYR A 398 13.08 10.86 2.40
N PHE A 399 12.06 11.67 2.12
CA PHE A 399 10.70 11.41 2.55
C PHE A 399 9.95 10.51 1.56
N GLY A 400 10.16 9.20 1.72
CA GLY A 400 9.41 8.14 1.04
C GLY A 400 9.24 6.90 1.91
N PRO A 401 8.50 7.01 3.03
CA PRO A 401 8.33 5.90 3.96
C PRO A 401 7.68 4.69 3.29
N ILE A 402 8.08 3.50 3.72
CA ILE A 402 7.47 2.22 3.33
C ILE A 402 6.56 1.82 4.47
N GLY A 403 5.31 1.47 4.16
CA GLY A 403 4.28 1.18 5.14
C GLY A 403 3.41 0.00 4.73
N ILE A 404 2.10 0.13 4.94
CA ILE A 404 1.10 -0.95 4.79
C ILE A 404 1.06 -1.43 3.34
N GLY A 405 1.27 -0.53 2.37
CA GLY A 405 1.35 -0.88 0.94
C GLY A 405 2.34 -2.02 0.65
N ALA A 406 3.49 -2.07 1.31
CA ALA A 406 4.46 -3.15 1.08
C ALA A 406 3.96 -4.52 1.58
N VAL A 407 3.22 -4.54 2.69
CA VAL A 407 2.58 -5.76 3.21
C VAL A 407 1.46 -6.22 2.26
N PHE A 408 0.67 -5.27 1.73
CA PHE A 408 -0.32 -5.56 0.69
C PHE A 408 0.32 -6.24 -0.53
N TYR A 409 1.41 -5.66 -1.06
CA TYR A 409 2.10 -6.24 -2.22
C TYR A 409 2.74 -7.59 -1.91
N LEU A 410 3.27 -7.79 -0.71
CA LEU A 410 3.81 -9.06 -0.25
C LEU A 410 2.75 -10.16 -0.26
N GLU A 411 1.59 -9.92 0.34
CA GLU A 411 0.51 -10.92 0.35
C GLU A 411 -0.11 -11.12 -1.03
N HIS A 412 -0.27 -10.04 -1.81
CA HIS A 412 -0.73 -10.15 -3.19
C HIS A 412 0.23 -11.01 -4.04
N THR A 413 1.54 -10.79 -3.89
CA THR A 413 2.57 -11.56 -4.60
C THR A 413 2.51 -13.05 -4.27
N ARG A 414 2.24 -13.42 -3.01
CA ARG A 414 2.08 -14.83 -2.62
C ARG A 414 0.96 -15.53 -3.37
N HIS A 415 -0.11 -14.82 -3.75
CA HIS A 415 -1.19 -15.39 -4.57
C HIS A 415 -0.85 -15.55 -6.06
N LEU A 416 0.24 -14.92 -6.53
CA LEU A 416 0.68 -15.01 -7.93
C LEU A 416 1.61 -16.21 -8.20
N PHE A 417 2.13 -16.84 -7.14
CA PHE A 417 3.06 -17.96 -7.20
C PHE A 417 2.49 -19.21 -6.51
N PRO A 418 2.91 -20.42 -6.91
CA PRO A 418 2.39 -21.65 -6.33
C PRO A 418 2.83 -21.80 -4.87
N GLU A 419 2.13 -22.64 -4.10
CA GLU A 419 2.57 -22.97 -2.74
C GLU A 419 3.97 -23.60 -2.75
N LEU A 420 4.70 -23.47 -1.63
CA LEU A 420 6.10 -23.91 -1.49
C LEU A 420 6.36 -25.36 -1.91
N ASP A 421 5.37 -26.25 -1.75
CA ASP A 421 5.48 -27.67 -2.09
C ASP A 421 5.35 -27.94 -3.61
N ALA A 422 4.74 -27.02 -4.34
CA ALA A 422 4.55 -27.08 -5.80
C ALA A 422 5.45 -26.09 -6.57
N ALA A 423 6.14 -25.19 -5.86
CA ALA A 423 7.03 -24.19 -6.41
C ALA A 423 8.35 -24.80 -6.91
N ASP A 424 8.86 -24.28 -8.04
CA ASP A 424 10.21 -24.62 -8.48
C ASP A 424 11.29 -24.01 -7.57
N THR A 425 12.57 -24.30 -7.84
CA THR A 425 13.67 -23.83 -6.97
C THR A 425 13.79 -22.30 -6.94
N GLU A 426 13.52 -21.61 -8.04
CA GLU A 426 13.58 -20.15 -8.10
C GLU A 426 12.37 -19.53 -7.38
N GLU A 427 11.17 -20.05 -7.64
CA GLU A 427 9.92 -19.64 -6.99
C GLU A 427 9.96 -19.88 -5.47
N ALA A 428 10.46 -21.04 -5.03
CA ALA A 428 10.60 -21.36 -3.62
C ALA A 428 11.62 -20.46 -2.90
N ASN A 429 12.73 -20.12 -3.55
CA ASN A 429 13.71 -19.18 -3.00
C ASN A 429 13.14 -17.76 -2.90
N LEU A 430 12.36 -17.32 -3.90
CA LEU A 430 11.61 -16.08 -3.85
C LEU A 430 10.63 -16.06 -2.66
N LEU A 431 9.76 -17.06 -2.55
CA LEU A 431 8.73 -17.11 -1.50
C LEU A 431 9.33 -17.12 -0.08
N ARG A 432 10.44 -17.84 0.13
CA ARG A 432 11.16 -17.87 1.41
C ARG A 432 11.84 -16.55 1.76
N ALA A 433 12.25 -15.78 0.77
CA ALA A 433 12.91 -14.48 0.96
C ALA A 433 11.94 -13.28 0.92
N LEU A 434 10.68 -13.49 0.53
CA LEU A 434 9.68 -12.44 0.39
C LEU A 434 9.10 -11.99 1.75
N GLY A 435 8.98 -12.92 2.70
CA GLY A 435 8.41 -12.67 4.02
C GLY A 435 9.34 -11.87 4.96
N PRO A 436 10.55 -12.39 5.24
CA PRO A 436 11.56 -11.72 6.08
C PRO A 436 12.12 -10.44 5.49
#